data_AF-A0A833D3Q9-F1
#
_entry.id   AF-A0A833D3Q9-F1
#
_cell.length_a   1.000
_cell.length_b   1.000
_cell.length_c   1.000
_cell.angle_alpha   90.00
_cell.angle_beta   90.00
_cell.angle_gamma   90.00
#
_symmetry.space_group_name_H-M   'P 1'
#
loop_
_entity.id
_entity.type
_entity.pdbx_description
1 polymer ?
#
loop_
_entity_poly.entity_id
_entity_poly.type
_entity_poly.pdbx_seq_one_letter_code
_entity_poly.pdbx_strand_id
1 'polypeptide(L)'
;LYREAQRTGVIFMKGKVKGVAKDMTVTYADELLGEEVPLAGLDMIVLATGMVPNSTNVDGKTEEKGQELLLSDINPSAPIKVAGHKNGAGQPWPRRKEEAPKGAPILNLQYRQGPHVPVLADGFADSHYLCFPYETRRTGIYTAGPLRRPMDMAESAEDAAGAVLKAIQAIKGAAAGSSTLPRVGDLSFPKIGLSRCTKCRRCTVECPFGAIDEDEKGQPIVNESRCRRCGTCMGACPVQTITFDNYNPIMVSDMIRAVHVPDEFAKKPRVLILACENDAYPALDMAGIERRTWSTYVRTIPVRCLGSVTMLWPKTAFEKGYDGVLLLGCKSGDDYQCHFIKGSHVGMERMAKFGDTLTSMAMEKERVALEEIAIADSHHIGEVIDRFAAVIGKLPPNPFKGF
;
A
#
# COMPACT_ATOMS: atom_id res chain seq x y z
N LEU A 1 16.01 -29.74 16.81
CA LEU A 1 15.40 -30.35 15.60
C LEU A 1 16.44 -30.88 14.61
N TYR A 2 17.00 -30.14 13.65
CA TYR A 2 17.87 -30.73 12.60
C TYR A 2 19.06 -31.55 13.14
N ARG A 3 19.86 -30.98 14.06
CA ARG A 3 21.00 -31.68 14.70
C ARG A 3 20.61 -32.89 15.54
N GLU A 4 19.39 -32.87 16.08
CA GLU A 4 18.87 -33.95 16.91
C GLU A 4 18.42 -35.13 16.04
N ALA A 5 17.75 -34.85 14.92
CA ALA A 5 17.41 -35.85 13.92
C ALA A 5 18.66 -36.56 13.34
N GLN A 6 19.75 -35.82 13.11
CA GLN A 6 21.03 -36.43 12.69
C GLN A 6 21.59 -37.39 13.76
N ARG A 7 21.48 -37.04 15.05
CA ARG A 7 21.93 -37.90 16.16
C ARG A 7 21.11 -39.19 16.27
N THR A 8 19.84 -39.16 15.86
CA THR A 8 18.97 -40.34 15.80
C THR A 8 19.14 -41.14 14.51
N GLY A 9 20.11 -40.80 13.66
CA GLY A 9 20.42 -41.54 12.43
C GLY A 9 19.66 -41.08 11.19
N VAL A 10 18.95 -39.94 11.23
CA VAL A 10 18.31 -39.39 10.02
C VAL A 10 19.37 -38.82 9.08
N ILE A 11 19.39 -39.33 7.86
CA ILE A 11 20.28 -38.87 6.79
C ILE A 11 19.57 -37.78 6.00
N PHE A 12 20.24 -36.64 5.80
CA PHE A 12 19.75 -35.55 4.97
C PHE A 12 20.57 -35.48 3.68
N MET A 13 19.88 -35.56 2.55
CA MET A 13 20.48 -35.42 1.22
C MET A 13 20.05 -34.08 0.63
N LYS A 14 21.01 -33.27 0.20
CA LYS A 14 20.73 -31.96 -0.40
C LYS A 14 20.60 -32.13 -1.91
N GLY A 15 19.36 -32.13 -2.40
CA GLY A 15 19.12 -32.33 -3.82
C GLY A 15 17.67 -32.08 -4.22
N LYS A 16 17.41 -32.20 -5.52
CA LYS A 16 16.06 -32.13 -6.08
C LYS A 16 15.65 -33.49 -6.63
N VAL A 17 14.53 -34.02 -6.15
CA VAL A 17 13.92 -35.23 -6.71
C VAL A 17 13.50 -34.95 -8.15
N LYS A 18 13.99 -35.77 -9.09
CA LYS A 18 13.69 -35.71 -10.53
C LYS A 18 12.53 -36.60 -10.91
N GLY A 19 12.40 -37.74 -10.24
CA GLY A 19 11.35 -38.70 -10.51
C GLY A 19 11.26 -39.77 -9.45
N VAL A 20 10.07 -40.37 -9.35
CA VAL A 20 9.79 -41.53 -8.54
C VAL A 20 9.25 -42.60 -9.48
N ALA A 21 9.95 -43.73 -9.59
CA ALA A 21 9.56 -44.84 -10.43
C ALA A 21 8.57 -45.77 -9.70
N LYS A 22 7.88 -46.62 -10.46
CA LYS A 22 6.85 -47.54 -9.93
C LYS A 22 7.42 -48.58 -8.96
N ASP A 23 8.70 -48.89 -9.07
CA ASP A 23 9.47 -49.79 -8.20
C ASP A 23 10.00 -49.08 -6.94
N MET A 24 9.52 -47.87 -6.64
CA MET A 24 9.98 -47.02 -5.54
C MET A 24 11.44 -46.55 -5.66
N THR A 25 12.03 -46.62 -6.85
CA THR A 25 13.31 -45.97 -7.09
C THR A 25 13.13 -44.45 -7.16
N VAL A 26 13.84 -43.71 -6.31
CA VAL A 26 13.84 -42.24 -6.32
C VAL A 26 15.10 -41.75 -7.02
N THR A 27 14.94 -41.08 -8.16
CA THR A 27 16.05 -40.39 -8.82
C THR A 27 16.12 -38.98 -8.27
N TYR A 28 17.25 -38.60 -7.68
CA TYR A 28 17.48 -37.23 -7.23
C TYR A 28 18.79 -36.68 -7.79
N ALA A 29 18.81 -35.38 -8.08
CA ALA A 29 20.02 -34.66 -8.43
C ALA A 29 20.68 -34.18 -7.13
N ASP A 30 21.84 -34.74 -6.79
CA ASP A 30 22.61 -34.33 -5.63
C ASP A 30 23.32 -33.01 -5.92
N GLU A 31 23.03 -31.96 -5.16
CA GLU A 31 23.61 -30.64 -5.37
C GLU A 31 25.03 -30.51 -4.83
N LEU A 32 25.47 -31.43 -3.96
CA LEU A 32 26.83 -31.45 -3.41
C LEU A 32 27.79 -32.19 -4.32
N LEU A 33 27.33 -33.29 -4.94
CA LEU A 33 28.12 -34.12 -5.85
C LEU A 33 27.96 -33.71 -7.32
N GLY A 34 26.87 -33.00 -7.67
CA GLY A 34 26.59 -32.54 -9.03
C GLY A 34 26.16 -33.65 -9.98
N GLU A 35 25.74 -34.80 -9.46
CA GLU A 35 25.33 -35.98 -10.23
C GLU A 35 23.90 -36.42 -9.91
N GLU A 36 23.29 -37.20 -10.81
CA GLU A 36 22.00 -37.82 -10.56
C GLU A 36 22.21 -39.21 -9.94
N VAL A 37 21.65 -39.41 -8.76
CA VAL A 37 21.82 -40.63 -7.98
C VAL A 37 20.47 -41.35 -7.88
N PRO A 38 20.38 -42.61 -8.34
CA PRO A 38 19.22 -43.45 -8.11
C PRO A 38 19.27 -44.05 -6.69
N LEU A 39 18.26 -43.77 -5.88
CA LEU A 39 18.01 -44.44 -4.60
C LEU A 39 17.02 -45.58 -4.81
N ALA A 40 17.54 -46.80 -4.88
CA ALA A 40 16.75 -48.03 -4.99
C ALA A 40 16.68 -48.76 -3.64
N GLY A 41 15.78 -49.73 -3.54
CA GLY A 41 15.62 -50.55 -2.32
C GLY A 41 14.91 -49.82 -1.17
N LEU A 42 14.12 -48.79 -1.47
CA LEU A 42 13.27 -48.11 -0.50
C LEU A 42 12.00 -48.91 -0.27
N ASP A 43 11.66 -49.17 0.99
CA ASP A 43 10.40 -49.86 1.36
C ASP A 43 9.19 -48.92 1.34
N MET A 44 9.42 -47.62 1.51
CA MET A 44 8.36 -46.61 1.57
C MET A 44 8.90 -45.25 1.12
N ILE A 45 8.07 -44.52 0.38
CA ILE A 45 8.31 -43.13 0.01
C ILE A 45 7.21 -42.27 0.64
N VAL A 46 7.62 -41.30 1.46
CA VAL A 46 6.71 -40.31 2.04
C VAL A 46 6.90 -38.99 1.30
N LEU A 47 5.84 -38.53 0.63
CA LEU A 47 5.83 -37.21 0.00
C LEU A 47 5.49 -36.16 1.05
N ALA A 48 6.47 -35.33 1.41
CA ALA A 48 6.25 -34.16 2.26
C ALA A 48 5.52 -33.06 1.47
N THR A 49 4.21 -33.21 1.31
CA THR A 49 3.38 -32.25 0.57
C THR A 49 3.31 -30.92 1.29
N GLY A 50 3.45 -29.82 0.54
CA GLY A 50 3.25 -28.48 1.08
C GLY A 50 1.79 -28.18 1.41
N MET A 51 1.56 -27.06 2.08
CA MET A 51 0.22 -26.54 2.34
C MET A 51 -0.30 -25.81 1.11
N VAL A 52 -1.58 -26.02 0.79
CA VAL A 52 -2.33 -25.27 -0.22
C VAL A 52 -3.52 -24.59 0.46
N PRO A 53 -3.91 -23.38 0.03
CA PRO A 53 -5.04 -22.68 0.63
C PRO A 53 -6.37 -23.36 0.26
N ASN A 54 -7.32 -23.35 1.20
CA ASN A 54 -8.70 -23.77 1.00
C ASN A 54 -9.67 -22.58 1.23
N SER A 55 -9.18 -21.38 0.94
CA SER A 55 -9.88 -20.11 1.19
C SER A 55 -11.11 -19.91 0.31
N THR A 56 -11.29 -20.68 -0.75
CA THR A 56 -12.44 -20.64 -1.68
C THR A 56 -13.20 -21.96 -1.66
N ASN A 57 -14.49 -21.93 -2.04
CA ASN A 57 -15.25 -23.16 -2.27
C ASN A 57 -14.83 -23.78 -3.61
N VAL A 58 -13.98 -24.80 -3.55
CA VAL A 58 -13.38 -25.49 -4.71
C VAL A 58 -14.40 -26.14 -5.64
N ASP A 59 -15.59 -26.49 -5.14
CA ASP A 59 -16.68 -27.09 -5.92
C ASP A 59 -17.62 -26.03 -6.55
N GLY A 60 -17.47 -24.77 -6.16
CA GLY A 60 -18.28 -23.65 -6.64
C GLY A 60 -17.72 -23.02 -7.92
N LYS A 61 -18.61 -22.47 -8.76
CA LYS A 61 -18.18 -21.65 -9.89
C LYS A 61 -17.60 -20.33 -9.37
N THR A 62 -16.42 -19.96 -9.87
CA THR A 62 -15.85 -18.64 -9.60
C THR A 62 -16.77 -17.57 -10.20
N GLU A 63 -17.32 -16.68 -9.39
CA GLU A 63 -18.02 -15.51 -9.90
C GLU A 63 -17.00 -14.53 -10.50
N GLU A 64 -17.25 -14.05 -11.73
CA GLU A 64 -16.37 -13.09 -12.43
C GLU A 64 -16.20 -11.77 -11.65
N LYS A 65 -17.15 -11.40 -10.79
CA LYS A 65 -17.16 -10.13 -10.05
C LYS A 65 -16.27 -10.19 -8.80
N GLY A 66 -15.13 -9.50 -8.87
CA GLY A 66 -14.23 -9.29 -7.74
C GLY A 66 -12.82 -9.84 -7.95
N GLN A 67 -12.62 -10.74 -8.93
CA GLN A 67 -11.28 -11.18 -9.35
C GLN A 67 -10.45 -10.03 -9.95
N GLU A 68 -11.09 -9.08 -10.63
CA GLU A 68 -10.42 -7.89 -11.17
C GLU A 68 -9.80 -6.98 -10.08
N LEU A 69 -10.36 -7.00 -8.86
CA LEU A 69 -9.85 -6.27 -7.69
C LEU A 69 -8.77 -7.03 -6.92
N LEU A 70 -8.58 -8.32 -7.22
CA LEU A 70 -7.56 -9.21 -6.68
C LEU A 70 -6.29 -9.22 -7.55
N LEU A 71 -6.47 -9.11 -8.87
CA LEU A 71 -5.41 -9.33 -9.86
C LEU A 71 -4.70 -8.06 -10.34
N SER A 72 -5.23 -6.86 -10.04
CA SER A 72 -4.72 -5.60 -10.62
C SER A 72 -3.75 -4.82 -9.74
N ASP A 73 -3.69 -5.10 -8.44
CA ASP A 73 -2.95 -4.26 -7.47
C ASP A 73 -1.63 -4.90 -6.95
N ILE A 74 -1.36 -6.18 -7.26
CA ILE A 74 -0.20 -6.93 -6.74
C ILE A 74 0.47 -7.72 -7.89
N ASN A 75 1.71 -7.39 -8.23
CA ASN A 75 2.66 -8.26 -8.90
C ASN A 75 3.22 -9.29 -7.90
N PRO A 76 2.78 -10.56 -7.95
CA PRO A 76 3.18 -11.60 -6.99
C PRO A 76 4.65 -12.05 -7.11
N SER A 77 5.48 -11.31 -7.84
CA SER A 77 6.87 -11.61 -8.13
C SER A 77 7.82 -10.45 -7.82
N ALA A 78 7.37 -9.34 -7.21
CA ALA A 78 8.34 -8.36 -6.73
C ALA A 78 9.19 -8.99 -5.63
N PRO A 79 10.53 -8.87 -5.73
CA PRO A 79 11.40 -9.40 -4.71
C PRO A 79 11.21 -8.63 -3.41
N ILE A 80 10.87 -9.34 -2.32
CA ILE A 80 10.85 -8.78 -0.97
C ILE A 80 12.27 -8.29 -0.66
N LYS A 81 12.45 -6.96 -0.63
CA LYS A 81 13.74 -6.37 -0.23
C LYS A 81 13.86 -6.41 1.29
N VAL A 82 14.46 -7.47 1.82
CA VAL A 82 14.84 -7.56 3.24
C VAL A 82 16.00 -6.61 3.51
N ALA A 83 15.79 -5.61 4.37
CA ALA A 83 16.83 -4.68 4.77
C ALA A 83 18.03 -5.45 5.38
N GLY A 84 19.23 -5.25 4.81
CA GLY A 84 20.47 -5.88 5.27
C GLY A 84 20.92 -7.12 4.50
N HIS A 85 20.10 -7.70 3.62
CA HIS A 85 20.52 -8.82 2.76
C HIS A 85 20.97 -8.31 1.37
N LYS A 86 22.29 -8.20 1.17
CA LYS A 86 22.87 -7.95 -0.16
C LYS A 86 22.90 -9.25 -0.97
N ASN A 87 21.75 -9.75 -1.38
CA ASN A 87 21.73 -10.71 -2.48
C ASN A 87 21.78 -9.89 -3.77
N GLY A 88 22.86 -10.06 -4.53
CA GLY A 88 23.08 -9.44 -5.83
C GLY A 88 21.92 -9.70 -6.78
N ALA A 89 21.89 -8.99 -7.91
CA ALA A 89 20.91 -9.13 -8.98
C ALA A 89 20.82 -10.60 -9.47
N GLY A 90 20.11 -11.43 -8.73
CA GLY A 90 19.74 -12.78 -9.08
C GLY A 90 18.59 -12.70 -10.07
N GLN A 91 18.62 -13.61 -11.04
CA GLN A 91 17.64 -13.71 -12.12
C GLN A 91 16.21 -13.46 -11.63
N PRO A 92 15.37 -12.72 -12.41
CA PRO A 92 13.97 -12.55 -12.06
C PRO A 92 13.36 -13.93 -11.87
N TRP A 93 12.80 -14.16 -10.67
CA TRP A 93 12.05 -15.38 -10.40
C TRP A 93 11.01 -15.58 -11.51
N PRO A 94 10.91 -16.79 -12.10
CA PRO A 94 9.98 -17.02 -13.19
C PRO A 94 8.57 -16.66 -12.72
N ARG A 95 7.86 -15.86 -13.52
CA ARG A 95 6.46 -15.47 -13.28
C ARG A 95 5.66 -16.73 -12.95
N ARG A 96 5.17 -16.87 -11.72
CA ARG A 96 4.08 -17.82 -11.46
C ARG A 96 2.84 -17.27 -12.15
N LYS A 97 2.44 -17.90 -13.25
CA LYS A 97 1.08 -17.80 -13.78
C LYS A 97 0.17 -18.59 -12.83
N GLU A 98 -0.07 -18.11 -11.63
CA GLU A 98 -1.08 -18.69 -10.75
C GLU A 98 -2.27 -17.73 -10.73
N GLU A 99 -3.31 -18.14 -11.45
CA GLU A 99 -4.65 -17.56 -11.33
C GLU A 99 -5.10 -17.77 -9.87
N ALA A 100 -5.72 -16.76 -9.25
CA ALA A 100 -6.31 -16.90 -7.92
C ALA A 100 -7.09 -18.23 -7.82
N PRO A 101 -6.97 -18.97 -6.70
CA PRO A 101 -7.49 -20.33 -6.60
C PRO A 101 -8.96 -20.39 -7.05
N LYS A 102 -9.24 -21.34 -7.93
CA LYS A 102 -10.59 -21.54 -8.48
C LYS A 102 -11.58 -21.83 -7.34
N GLY A 103 -12.78 -21.28 -7.44
CA GLY A 103 -13.82 -21.53 -6.45
C GLY A 103 -14.72 -20.34 -6.17
N ALA A 104 -15.91 -20.62 -5.63
CA ALA A 104 -16.88 -19.61 -5.23
C ALA A 104 -16.47 -18.93 -3.90
N PRO A 105 -16.85 -17.67 -3.67
CA PRO A 105 -16.58 -16.97 -2.41
C PRO A 105 -17.31 -17.60 -1.23
N ILE A 106 -16.63 -17.80 -0.10
CA ILE A 106 -17.22 -18.42 1.10
C ILE A 106 -17.95 -17.37 1.96
N LEU A 107 -17.40 -16.16 2.06
CA LEU A 107 -17.89 -15.13 3.00
C LEU A 107 -19.16 -14.41 2.53
N ASN A 108 -19.51 -14.48 1.24
CA ASN A 108 -20.71 -13.86 0.65
C ASN A 108 -20.91 -12.38 1.03
N LEU A 109 -19.81 -11.62 1.12
CA LEU A 109 -19.83 -10.23 1.54
C LEU A 109 -20.60 -9.35 0.55
N GLN A 110 -21.45 -8.46 1.06
CA GLN A 110 -22.16 -7.47 0.25
C GLN A 110 -21.33 -6.19 0.12
N TYR A 111 -20.07 -6.32 -0.30
CA TYR A 111 -19.13 -5.22 -0.45
C TYR A 111 -18.99 -4.88 -1.93
N ARG A 112 -18.90 -3.57 -2.25
CA ARG A 112 -18.51 -3.14 -3.60
C ARG A 112 -17.21 -3.79 -4.07
N GLN A 113 -16.27 -3.99 -3.15
CA GLN A 113 -14.96 -4.55 -3.46
C GLN A 113 -14.98 -6.08 -3.64
N GLY A 114 -16.15 -6.71 -3.63
CA GLY A 114 -16.33 -8.14 -3.89
C GLY A 114 -16.72 -8.97 -2.66
N PRO A 115 -17.18 -10.20 -2.89
CA PRO A 115 -17.83 -11.06 -1.89
C PRO A 115 -16.88 -11.76 -0.92
N HIS A 116 -15.57 -11.51 -1.01
CA HIS A 116 -14.56 -12.20 -0.20
C HIS A 116 -13.47 -11.25 0.33
N VAL A 117 -12.53 -11.81 1.11
CA VAL A 117 -11.29 -11.14 1.49
C VAL A 117 -10.34 -11.19 0.30
N PRO A 118 -9.48 -10.18 0.13
CA PRO A 118 -8.47 -10.26 -0.90
C PRO A 118 -7.54 -11.47 -0.70
N VAL A 119 -7.16 -12.13 -1.79
CA VAL A 119 -6.23 -13.26 -1.82
C VAL A 119 -5.01 -12.91 -2.66
N LEU A 120 -3.85 -13.37 -2.21
CA LEU A 120 -2.59 -13.29 -2.94
C LEU A 120 -2.60 -14.29 -4.11
N ALA A 121 -1.61 -14.18 -5.00
CA ALA A 121 -1.53 -15.09 -6.16
C ALA A 121 -1.28 -16.55 -5.78
N ASP A 122 -0.67 -16.80 -4.61
CA ASP A 122 -0.51 -18.13 -4.04
C ASP A 122 -1.79 -18.65 -3.34
N GLY A 123 -2.85 -17.83 -3.33
CA GLY A 123 -4.19 -18.15 -2.84
C GLY A 123 -4.42 -17.94 -1.35
N PHE A 124 -3.40 -17.54 -0.59
CA PHE A 124 -3.57 -17.19 0.82
C PHE A 124 -4.20 -15.82 0.99
N ALA A 125 -4.82 -15.58 2.14
CA ALA A 125 -5.46 -14.30 2.41
C ALA A 125 -4.44 -13.17 2.50
N ASP A 126 -4.67 -12.12 1.70
CA ASP A 126 -3.85 -10.92 1.71
C ASP A 126 -4.03 -10.16 3.03
N SER A 127 -2.91 -9.76 3.61
CA SER A 127 -2.83 -9.01 4.85
C SER A 127 -2.02 -7.75 4.62
N HIS A 128 -2.27 -6.72 5.44
CA HIS A 128 -1.46 -5.51 5.37
C HIS A 128 -0.12 -5.73 6.08
N TYR A 129 0.73 -6.55 5.46
CA TYR A 129 1.78 -7.32 6.13
C TYR A 129 2.75 -6.45 6.95
N LEU A 130 3.17 -5.30 6.43
CA LEU A 130 4.19 -4.50 7.10
C LEU A 130 3.65 -3.68 8.28
N CYS A 131 2.57 -2.90 8.09
CA CYS A 131 2.10 -2.01 9.15
C CYS A 131 1.01 -2.65 10.02
N PHE A 132 0.16 -3.52 9.45
CA PHE A 132 -0.94 -4.18 10.17
C PHE A 132 -0.96 -5.68 9.85
N PRO A 133 0.06 -6.45 10.30
CA PRO A 133 0.27 -7.83 9.88
C PRO A 133 -0.98 -8.69 10.09
N TYR A 134 -1.69 -8.56 11.22
CA TYR A 134 -2.87 -9.37 11.54
C TYR A 134 -4.19 -8.87 10.92
N GLU A 135 -4.18 -7.78 10.15
CA GLU A 135 -5.39 -7.22 9.55
C GLU A 135 -5.51 -7.63 8.08
N THR A 136 -6.73 -7.92 7.63
CA THR A 136 -7.01 -8.02 6.19
C THR A 136 -7.28 -6.62 5.62
N ARG A 137 -7.36 -6.53 4.29
CA ARG A 137 -7.81 -5.31 3.59
C ARG A 137 -9.28 -4.96 3.84
N ARG A 138 -10.04 -5.84 4.51
CA ARG A 138 -11.43 -5.60 4.93
C ARG A 138 -11.43 -5.17 6.38
N THR A 139 -11.81 -3.91 6.65
CA THR A 139 -11.91 -3.40 8.02
C THR A 139 -12.88 -4.26 8.84
N GLY A 140 -12.41 -4.78 9.97
CA GLY A 140 -13.21 -5.62 10.88
C GLY A 140 -13.26 -7.10 10.51
N ILE A 141 -12.63 -7.54 9.43
CA ILE A 141 -12.50 -8.96 9.07
C ILE A 141 -11.04 -9.37 9.21
N TYR A 142 -10.82 -10.47 9.93
CA TYR A 142 -9.50 -10.98 10.27
C TYR A 142 -9.37 -12.42 9.80
N THR A 143 -8.16 -12.80 9.42
CA THR A 143 -7.78 -14.18 9.11
C THR A 143 -6.78 -14.65 10.14
N ALA A 144 -6.74 -15.96 10.41
CA ALA A 144 -5.86 -16.55 11.40
C ALA A 144 -5.34 -17.92 10.94
N GLY A 145 -4.11 -18.23 11.31
CA GLY A 145 -3.46 -19.51 11.07
C GLY A 145 -3.13 -19.75 9.59
N PRO A 146 -3.17 -21.03 9.14
CA PRO A 146 -2.74 -21.42 7.79
C PRO A 146 -3.53 -20.80 6.64
N LEU A 147 -4.58 -20.02 6.93
CA LEU A 147 -5.31 -19.23 5.92
C LEU A 147 -4.46 -18.05 5.38
N ARG A 148 -3.47 -17.58 6.13
CA ARG A 148 -2.62 -16.42 5.79
C ARG A 148 -1.31 -16.78 5.10
N ARG A 149 -0.73 -17.91 5.48
CA ARG A 149 0.50 -18.50 4.93
C ARG A 149 0.66 -19.89 5.53
N PRO A 150 1.52 -20.77 4.97
CA PRO A 150 1.92 -21.99 5.66
C PRO A 150 2.51 -21.65 7.05
N MET A 151 2.00 -22.33 8.09
CA MET A 151 2.39 -22.15 9.48
C MET A 151 2.39 -23.48 10.22
N ASP A 152 3.26 -23.63 11.20
CA ASP A 152 3.13 -24.71 12.18
C ASP A 152 2.05 -24.40 13.25
N MET A 153 1.86 -25.32 14.20
CA MET A 153 0.86 -25.18 15.26
C MET A 153 1.17 -24.03 16.23
N ALA A 154 2.45 -23.76 16.51
CA ALA A 154 2.85 -22.71 17.43
C ALA A 154 2.68 -21.34 16.76
N GLU A 155 3.14 -21.19 15.52
CA GLU A 155 2.92 -20.00 14.70
C GLU A 155 1.43 -19.72 14.53
N SER A 156 0.62 -20.76 14.29
CA SER A 156 -0.84 -20.61 14.14
C SER A 156 -1.51 -20.10 15.42
N ALA A 157 -1.03 -20.55 16.58
CA ALA A 157 -1.54 -20.08 17.87
C ALA A 157 -1.20 -18.61 18.13
N GLU A 158 0.04 -18.20 17.84
CA GLU A 158 0.48 -16.80 17.93
C GLU A 158 -0.28 -15.89 16.95
N ASP A 159 -0.47 -16.34 15.71
CA ASP A 159 -1.19 -15.60 14.69
C ASP A 159 -2.67 -15.41 15.06
N ALA A 160 -3.31 -16.46 15.59
CA ALA A 160 -4.67 -16.38 16.11
C ALA A 160 -4.78 -15.39 17.28
N ALA A 161 -3.81 -15.37 18.20
CA ALA A 161 -3.79 -14.40 19.29
C ALA A 161 -3.68 -12.96 18.76
N GLY A 162 -2.82 -12.71 17.77
CA GLY A 162 -2.70 -11.41 17.11
C GLY A 162 -4.00 -10.95 16.43
N ALA A 163 -4.67 -11.85 15.70
CA ALA A 163 -5.95 -11.58 15.06
C ALA A 163 -7.06 -11.23 16.09
N VAL A 164 -7.13 -11.96 17.20
CA VAL A 164 -8.09 -11.69 18.29
C VAL A 164 -7.84 -10.32 18.93
N LEU A 165 -6.58 -9.97 19.22
CA LEU A 165 -6.24 -8.67 19.78
C LEU A 165 -6.65 -7.51 18.84
N LYS A 166 -6.48 -7.70 17.54
CA LYS A 166 -6.95 -6.73 16.53
C LYS A 166 -8.47 -6.65 16.46
N ALA A 167 -9.18 -7.77 16.55
CA ALA A 167 -10.64 -7.78 16.62
C ALA A 167 -11.14 -7.04 17.87
N ILE A 168 -10.55 -7.28 19.05
CA ILE A 168 -10.86 -6.56 20.29
C ILE A 168 -10.61 -5.06 20.12
N GLN A 169 -9.48 -4.67 19.51
CA GLN A 169 -9.16 -3.27 19.24
C GLN A 169 -10.23 -2.62 18.35
N ALA A 170 -10.66 -3.29 17.27
CA ALA A 170 -11.69 -2.75 16.38
C ALA A 170 -13.07 -2.64 17.05
N ILE A 171 -13.47 -3.64 17.84
CA ILE A 171 -14.74 -3.59 18.59
C ILE A 171 -14.74 -2.43 19.59
N LYS A 172 -13.66 -2.27 20.37
CA LYS A 172 -13.52 -1.15 21.31
C LYS A 172 -13.49 0.20 20.60
N GLY A 173 -12.76 0.29 19.48
CA GLY A 173 -12.71 1.49 18.65
C GLY A 173 -14.10 1.88 18.13
N ALA A 174 -14.82 0.93 17.54
CA ALA A 174 -16.18 1.16 17.04
C ALA A 174 -17.15 1.60 18.15
N ALA A 175 -17.10 0.95 19.32
CA ALA A 175 -17.92 1.33 20.48
C ALA A 175 -17.62 2.76 20.98
N ALA A 176 -16.39 3.24 20.81
CA ALA A 176 -15.96 4.59 21.14
C ALA A 176 -16.10 5.59 19.98
N GLY A 177 -16.76 5.22 18.86
CA GLY A 177 -16.87 6.08 17.68
C GLY A 177 -15.51 6.42 17.03
N SER A 178 -14.50 5.58 17.26
CA SER A 178 -13.13 5.74 16.80
C SER A 178 -12.84 4.81 15.62
N SER A 179 -11.99 5.24 14.69
CA SER A 179 -11.54 4.40 13.59
C SER A 179 -10.46 3.44 14.08
N THR A 180 -10.17 2.44 13.27
CA THR A 180 -8.96 1.64 13.47
C THR A 180 -7.70 2.46 13.20
N LEU A 181 -6.54 1.89 13.55
CA LEU A 181 -5.23 2.47 13.23
C LEU A 181 -5.10 2.80 11.73
N PRO A 182 -4.38 3.88 11.38
CA PRO A 182 -3.58 4.74 12.26
C PRO A 182 -4.33 5.94 12.88
N ARG A 183 -5.59 6.21 12.50
CA ARG A 183 -6.30 7.46 12.87
C ARG A 183 -7.33 7.34 14.00
N VAL A 184 -7.02 6.56 15.04
CA VAL A 184 -7.96 6.21 16.13
C VAL A 184 -8.65 7.44 16.74
N GLY A 185 -7.89 8.51 17.05
CA GLY A 185 -8.42 9.72 17.70
C GLY A 185 -9.17 10.71 16.79
N ASP A 186 -9.27 10.44 15.49
CA ASP A 186 -9.85 11.39 14.55
C ASP A 186 -11.37 11.25 14.45
N LEU A 187 -12.19 11.90 15.27
CA LEU A 187 -13.65 11.67 15.27
C LEU A 187 -14.41 12.08 13.99
N SER A 188 -13.73 12.57 12.95
CA SER A 188 -14.36 13.02 11.72
C SER A 188 -14.71 11.87 10.75
N PHE A 189 -15.79 12.07 10.00
CA PHE A 189 -16.23 11.20 8.90
C PHE A 189 -16.36 12.00 7.60
N PRO A 190 -16.28 11.36 6.42
CA PRO A 190 -16.43 12.07 5.16
C PRO A 190 -17.88 12.53 4.98
N LYS A 191 -18.07 13.85 4.92
CA LYS A 191 -19.34 14.50 4.60
C LYS A 191 -19.37 14.83 3.12
N ILE A 192 -20.38 14.32 2.41
CA ILE A 192 -20.54 14.50 0.96
C ILE A 192 -21.65 15.51 0.71
N GLY A 193 -21.32 16.66 0.11
CA GLY A 193 -22.32 17.62 -0.33
C GLY A 193 -23.09 17.12 -1.54
N LEU A 194 -24.23 16.45 -1.32
CA LEU A 194 -25.04 15.79 -2.34
C LEU A 194 -25.59 16.76 -3.41
N SER A 195 -25.82 18.02 -3.06
CA SER A 195 -26.29 19.06 -3.99
C SER A 195 -25.29 19.36 -5.13
N ARG A 196 -24.00 19.16 -4.89
CA ARG A 196 -22.92 19.36 -5.88
C ARG A 196 -22.39 18.04 -6.45
N CYS A 197 -22.87 16.91 -5.95
CA CYS A 197 -22.38 15.59 -6.36
C CYS A 197 -22.81 15.26 -7.78
N THR A 198 -21.85 14.94 -8.64
CA THR A 198 -22.11 14.54 -10.04
C THR A 198 -22.32 13.03 -10.22
N LYS A 199 -22.33 12.25 -9.12
CA LYS A 199 -22.47 10.79 -9.13
C LYS A 199 -21.43 10.07 -10.01
N CYS A 200 -20.22 10.63 -10.13
CA CYS A 200 -19.15 10.09 -10.99
C CYS A 200 -18.48 8.81 -10.46
N ARG A 201 -18.87 8.29 -9.28
CA ARG A 201 -18.38 7.03 -8.66
C ARG A 201 -16.88 6.95 -8.32
N ARG A 202 -16.08 7.99 -8.55
CA ARG A 202 -14.64 7.95 -8.20
C ARG A 202 -14.41 7.67 -6.71
N CYS A 203 -15.18 8.30 -5.83
CA CYS A 203 -15.06 8.09 -4.38
C CYS A 203 -15.42 6.67 -3.93
N THR A 204 -16.33 5.98 -4.64
CA THR A 204 -16.71 4.59 -4.33
C THR A 204 -15.69 3.60 -4.87
N VAL A 205 -15.08 3.88 -6.02
CA VAL A 205 -14.04 3.05 -6.65
C VAL A 205 -12.68 3.21 -5.98
N GLU A 206 -12.23 4.44 -5.70
CA GLU A 206 -10.90 4.70 -5.15
C GLU A 206 -10.81 4.39 -3.64
N CYS A 207 -11.93 4.18 -2.94
CA CYS A 207 -11.92 3.85 -1.51
C CYS A 207 -11.20 2.51 -1.27
N PRO A 208 -10.05 2.50 -0.57
CA PRO A 208 -9.29 1.25 -0.38
C PRO A 208 -10.00 0.23 0.52
N PHE A 209 -10.98 0.68 1.29
CA PHE A 209 -11.68 -0.12 2.31
C PHE A 209 -13.14 -0.44 1.96
N GLY A 210 -13.64 0.02 0.80
CA GLY A 210 -15.05 -0.19 0.42
C GLY A 210 -16.02 0.45 1.40
N ALA A 211 -15.66 1.62 1.92
CA ALA A 211 -16.47 2.35 2.91
C ALA A 211 -17.53 3.26 2.29
N ILE A 212 -17.61 3.35 0.96
CA ILE A 212 -18.62 4.16 0.27
C ILE A 212 -19.31 3.28 -0.77
N ASP A 213 -20.59 3.00 -0.53
CA ASP A 213 -21.49 2.27 -1.42
C ASP A 213 -22.35 3.23 -2.23
N GLU A 214 -23.32 2.73 -3.01
CA GLU A 214 -24.24 3.55 -3.81
C GLU A 214 -25.70 3.16 -3.51
N ASP A 215 -26.60 4.15 -3.42
CA ASP A 215 -28.04 3.92 -3.38
C ASP A 215 -28.60 3.56 -4.77
N GLU A 216 -29.90 3.24 -4.84
CA GLU A 216 -30.60 2.95 -6.10
C GLU A 216 -30.51 4.08 -7.13
N LYS A 217 -30.28 5.33 -6.69
CA LYS A 217 -30.15 6.53 -7.51
C LYS A 217 -28.69 6.87 -7.84
N GLY A 218 -27.74 6.00 -7.49
CA GLY A 218 -26.30 6.19 -7.68
C GLY A 218 -25.66 7.22 -6.75
N GLN A 219 -26.31 7.60 -5.66
CA GLN A 219 -25.75 8.50 -4.65
C GLN A 219 -24.83 7.75 -3.70
N PRO A 220 -23.68 8.34 -3.33
CA PRO A 220 -22.75 7.67 -2.42
C PRO A 220 -23.33 7.59 -1.00
N ILE A 221 -23.31 6.39 -0.41
CA ILE A 221 -23.66 6.13 0.99
C ILE A 221 -22.38 5.76 1.74
N VAL A 222 -22.06 6.49 2.80
CA VAL A 222 -20.88 6.23 3.63
C VAL A 222 -21.22 5.20 4.71
N ASN A 223 -20.40 4.15 4.81
CA ASN A 223 -20.38 3.24 5.94
C ASN A 223 -19.26 3.66 6.91
N GLU A 224 -19.66 4.27 8.03
CA GLU A 224 -18.74 4.81 9.03
C GLU A 224 -17.88 3.72 9.66
N SER A 225 -18.45 2.54 9.94
CA SER A 225 -17.74 1.40 10.55
C SER A 225 -16.61 0.84 9.69
N ARG A 226 -16.66 1.03 8.36
CA ARG A 226 -15.60 0.63 7.43
C ARG A 226 -14.56 1.73 7.20
N CYS A 227 -14.91 2.99 7.48
CA CYS A 227 -14.10 4.15 7.14
C CYS A 227 -12.85 4.26 8.03
N ARG A 228 -11.67 4.31 7.39
CA ARG A 228 -10.38 4.55 8.08
C ARG A 228 -9.91 6.01 8.04
N ARG A 229 -10.77 6.93 7.60
CA ARG A 229 -10.54 8.38 7.66
C ARG A 229 -9.30 8.87 6.90
N CYS A 230 -8.84 8.10 5.90
CA CYS A 230 -7.65 8.39 5.11
C CYS A 230 -7.78 9.62 4.18
N GLY A 231 -9.01 9.99 3.83
CA GLY A 231 -9.30 11.09 2.92
C GLY A 231 -9.16 10.76 1.43
N THR A 232 -8.94 9.51 1.02
CA THR A 232 -8.80 9.16 -0.41
C THR A 232 -10.02 9.58 -1.24
N CYS A 233 -11.24 9.40 -0.71
CA CYS A 233 -12.47 9.85 -1.36
C CYS A 233 -12.51 11.37 -1.60
N MET A 234 -11.94 12.17 -0.68
CA MET A 234 -11.82 13.61 -0.83
C MET A 234 -10.87 13.97 -1.98
N GLY A 235 -9.70 13.31 -2.04
CA GLY A 235 -8.77 13.44 -3.17
C GLY A 235 -9.40 13.06 -4.51
N ALA A 236 -10.24 12.02 -4.52
CA ALA A 236 -10.89 11.46 -5.70
C ALA A 236 -11.98 12.37 -6.29
N CYS A 237 -12.59 13.24 -5.46
CA CYS A 237 -13.76 14.01 -5.83
C CYS A 237 -13.40 15.19 -6.76
N PRO A 238 -13.79 15.16 -8.05
CA PRO A 238 -13.39 16.22 -8.99
C PRO A 238 -14.06 17.56 -8.69
N VAL A 239 -15.26 17.53 -8.09
CA VAL A 239 -16.03 18.72 -7.69
C VAL A 239 -15.78 19.13 -6.22
N GLN A 240 -14.87 18.43 -5.52
CA GLN A 240 -14.39 18.76 -4.18
C GLN A 240 -15.51 18.95 -3.14
N THR A 241 -16.55 18.11 -3.21
CA THR A 241 -17.72 18.18 -2.31
C THR A 241 -17.59 17.30 -1.06
N ILE A 242 -16.51 16.51 -0.97
CA ILE A 242 -16.25 15.60 0.16
C ILE A 242 -15.30 16.29 1.13
N THR A 243 -15.68 16.37 2.40
CA THR A 243 -14.91 17.06 3.44
C THR A 243 -14.92 16.26 4.74
N PHE A 244 -13.96 16.51 5.63
CA PHE A 244 -14.01 16.09 7.02
C PHE A 244 -14.00 17.34 7.90
N ASP A 245 -14.62 17.26 9.07
CA ASP A 245 -14.78 18.42 9.97
C ASP A 245 -13.45 19.07 10.37
N ASN A 246 -12.41 18.26 10.56
CA ASN A 246 -11.06 18.68 10.92
C ASN A 246 -10.04 18.53 9.78
N TYR A 247 -10.49 18.21 8.55
CA TYR A 247 -9.61 18.06 7.39
C TYR A 247 -10.40 18.18 6.09
N ASN A 248 -10.23 19.30 5.40
CA ASN A 248 -10.93 19.55 4.14
C ASN A 248 -10.04 20.31 3.16
N PRO A 249 -10.43 20.37 1.87
CA PRO A 249 -9.60 20.98 0.85
C PRO A 249 -9.26 22.45 1.15
N ILE A 250 -10.20 23.20 1.73
CA ILE A 250 -10.02 24.62 2.05
C ILE A 250 -9.00 24.82 3.16
N MET A 251 -9.07 24.05 4.25
CA MET A 251 -8.11 24.14 5.36
C MET A 251 -6.66 23.99 4.88
N VAL A 252 -6.39 23.00 4.03
CA VAL A 252 -5.03 22.79 3.49
C VAL A 252 -4.65 23.88 2.49
N SER A 253 -5.59 24.36 1.66
CA SER A 253 -5.36 25.52 0.78
C SER A 253 -5.03 26.78 1.58
N ASP A 254 -5.66 27.01 2.72
CA ASP A 254 -5.37 28.14 3.60
C ASP A 254 -3.97 28.02 4.23
N MET A 255 -3.57 26.81 4.66
CA MET A 255 -2.19 26.54 5.09
C MET A 255 -1.18 26.86 3.99
N ILE A 256 -1.45 26.46 2.74
CA ILE A 256 -0.59 26.75 1.58
C ILE A 256 -0.47 28.26 1.36
N ARG A 257 -1.59 28.99 1.44
CA ARG A 257 -1.64 30.45 1.24
C ARG A 257 -0.96 31.24 2.36
N ALA A 258 -0.97 30.72 3.59
CA ALA A 258 -0.35 31.36 4.75
C ALA A 258 1.19 31.36 4.70
N VAL A 259 1.80 30.46 3.92
CA VAL A 259 3.25 30.41 3.77
C VAL A 259 3.76 31.62 2.98
N HIS A 260 4.80 32.26 3.52
CA HIS A 260 5.50 33.33 2.83
C HIS A 260 6.28 32.82 1.61
N VAL A 261 5.88 33.33 0.43
CA VAL A 261 6.56 33.16 -0.85
C VAL A 261 7.38 34.42 -1.12
N PRO A 262 8.72 34.35 -1.22
CA PRO A 262 9.54 35.51 -1.60
C PRO A 262 9.13 36.07 -2.97
N ASP A 263 9.36 37.35 -3.21
CA ASP A 263 9.17 37.93 -4.55
C ASP A 263 10.15 37.35 -5.58
N GLU A 264 9.91 37.66 -6.85
CA GLU A 264 10.75 37.22 -7.97
C GLU A 264 12.17 37.78 -7.92
N PHE A 265 12.37 38.98 -7.34
CA PHE A 265 13.66 39.66 -7.27
C PHE A 265 14.59 39.07 -6.22
N ALA A 266 14.03 38.44 -5.19
CA ALA A 266 14.78 37.79 -4.12
C ALA A 266 15.60 36.58 -4.60
N LYS A 267 15.34 36.05 -5.81
CA LYS A 267 16.00 34.85 -6.39
C LYS A 267 16.00 33.64 -5.45
N LYS A 268 15.00 33.53 -4.57
CA LYS A 268 14.83 32.43 -3.61
C LYS A 268 13.63 31.59 -4.03
N PRO A 269 13.81 30.32 -4.44
CA PRO A 269 12.67 29.47 -4.76
C PRO A 269 11.88 29.13 -3.50
N ARG A 270 10.60 28.80 -3.67
CA ARG A 270 9.77 28.22 -2.62
C ARG A 270 9.18 26.91 -3.12
N VAL A 271 9.50 25.82 -2.43
CA VAL A 271 8.98 24.49 -2.74
C VAL A 271 8.02 24.04 -1.65
N LEU A 272 6.85 23.56 -2.04
CA LEU A 272 5.89 22.91 -1.14
C LEU A 272 6.19 21.42 -1.10
N ILE A 273 6.23 20.83 0.09
CA ILE A 273 6.23 19.38 0.27
C ILE A 273 4.86 19.00 0.85
N LEU A 274 4.11 18.14 0.15
CA LEU A 274 2.95 17.46 0.72
C LEU A 274 3.39 16.05 1.12
N ALA A 275 3.54 15.83 2.43
CA ALA A 275 4.08 14.59 2.96
C ALA A 275 2.99 13.73 3.61
N CYS A 276 2.91 12.46 3.21
CA CYS A 276 2.08 11.48 3.90
C CYS A 276 2.47 11.39 5.38
N GLU A 277 1.50 11.56 6.28
CA GLU A 277 1.74 11.58 7.73
C GLU A 277 2.24 10.24 8.32
N ASN A 278 2.09 9.13 7.59
CA ASN A 278 2.34 7.80 8.13
C ASN A 278 3.78 7.32 7.93
N ASP A 279 4.41 7.64 6.79
CA ASP A 279 5.80 7.23 6.49
C ASP A 279 6.67 8.43 6.17
N ALA A 280 6.27 9.25 5.18
CA ALA A 280 7.10 10.33 4.67
C ALA A 280 7.36 11.43 5.71
N TYR A 281 6.34 11.83 6.47
CA TYR A 281 6.50 12.85 7.52
C TYR A 281 7.34 12.31 8.70
N PRO A 282 7.10 11.10 9.23
CA PRO A 282 8.02 10.47 10.19
C PRO A 282 9.45 10.29 9.67
N ALA A 283 9.65 10.02 8.39
CA ALA A 283 10.99 9.97 7.80
C ALA A 283 11.70 11.34 7.84
N LEU A 284 10.96 12.44 7.66
CA LEU A 284 11.48 13.80 7.86
C LEU A 284 11.83 14.06 9.33
N ASP A 285 10.98 13.62 10.26
CA ASP A 285 11.24 13.75 11.70
C ASP A 285 12.52 12.98 12.10
N MET A 286 12.68 11.75 11.61
CA MET A 286 13.87 10.93 11.83
C MET A 286 15.11 11.57 11.21
N ALA A 287 15.02 12.11 10.00
CA ALA A 287 16.12 12.83 9.36
C ALA A 287 16.51 14.08 10.16
N GLY A 288 15.54 14.78 10.75
CA GLY A 288 15.77 15.89 11.67
C GLY A 288 16.48 15.49 12.97
N ILE A 289 16.08 14.37 13.58
CA ILE A 289 16.74 13.79 14.77
C ILE A 289 18.20 13.43 14.45
N GLU A 290 18.44 12.86 13.26
CA GLU A 290 19.77 12.54 12.74
C GLU A 290 20.57 13.77 12.29
N ARG A 291 20.01 14.98 12.42
CA ARG A 291 20.61 16.28 12.03
C ARG A 291 21.00 16.33 10.56
N ARG A 292 20.22 15.67 9.70
CA ARG A 292 20.40 15.76 8.26
C ARG A 292 19.95 17.12 7.78
N THR A 293 20.67 17.63 6.79
CA THR A 293 20.37 18.90 6.17
C THR A 293 19.66 18.69 4.84
N TRP A 294 18.85 19.67 4.46
CA TRP A 294 18.25 19.79 3.14
C TRP A 294 18.01 21.28 2.86
N SER A 295 17.62 21.57 1.63
CA SER A 295 17.36 22.91 1.14
C SER A 295 16.40 23.69 2.03
N THR A 296 16.82 24.87 2.49
CA THR A 296 16.00 25.76 3.34
C THR A 296 14.80 26.38 2.61
N TYR A 297 14.71 26.16 1.29
CA TYR A 297 13.65 26.67 0.42
C TYR A 297 12.35 25.85 0.48
N VAL A 298 12.36 24.69 1.13
CA VAL A 298 11.18 23.84 1.22
C VAL A 298 10.29 24.17 2.42
N ARG A 299 8.98 23.93 2.30
CA ARG A 299 8.00 23.99 3.40
C ARG A 299 7.11 22.76 3.33
N THR A 300 6.99 22.06 4.44
CA THR A 300 6.24 20.80 4.50
C THR A 300 4.87 21.02 5.12
N ILE A 301 3.84 20.49 4.49
CA ILE A 301 2.50 20.35 5.05
C ILE A 301 2.19 18.85 5.10
N PRO A 302 1.94 18.26 6.29
CA PRO A 302 1.51 16.89 6.38
C PRO A 302 0.10 16.72 5.82
N VAL A 303 -0.12 15.63 5.10
CA VAL A 303 -1.44 15.20 4.62
C VAL A 303 -1.74 13.81 5.15
N ARG A 304 -3.03 13.52 5.42
CA ARG A 304 -3.45 12.22 5.97
C ARG A 304 -2.91 11.05 5.16
N CYS A 305 -2.95 11.20 3.84
CA CYS A 305 -2.42 10.24 2.89
C CYS A 305 -2.14 11.00 1.59
N LEU A 306 -1.20 10.55 0.75
CA LEU A 306 -1.16 11.11 -0.61
C LEU A 306 -2.46 10.86 -1.39
N GLY A 307 -3.19 9.79 -1.05
CA GLY A 307 -4.53 9.53 -1.58
C GLY A 307 -5.53 10.65 -1.31
N SER A 308 -5.34 11.48 -0.28
CA SER A 308 -6.21 12.64 -0.03
C SER A 308 -5.85 13.89 -0.81
N VAL A 309 -4.69 13.91 -1.48
CA VAL A 309 -4.20 15.08 -2.23
C VAL A 309 -5.11 15.36 -3.42
N THR A 310 -5.84 16.47 -3.34
CA THR A 310 -6.69 16.95 -4.43
C THR A 310 -5.85 17.74 -5.44
N MET A 311 -6.34 17.88 -6.68
CA MET A 311 -5.71 18.76 -7.68
C MET A 311 -5.76 20.24 -7.26
N LEU A 312 -6.64 20.61 -6.30
CA LEU A 312 -6.73 21.97 -5.78
C LEU A 312 -5.44 22.41 -5.11
N TRP A 313 -4.76 21.53 -4.37
CA TRP A 313 -3.65 21.94 -3.51
C TRP A 313 -2.41 22.34 -4.32
N PRO A 314 -1.92 21.52 -5.28
CA PRO A 314 -0.84 21.98 -6.14
C PRO A 314 -1.23 23.23 -6.94
N LYS A 315 -2.47 23.30 -7.46
CA LYS A 315 -2.97 24.49 -8.15
C LYS A 315 -2.92 25.74 -7.26
N THR A 316 -3.40 25.65 -6.02
CA THR A 316 -3.36 26.73 -5.03
C THR A 316 -1.92 27.16 -4.73
N ALA A 317 -0.99 26.20 -4.65
CA ALA A 317 0.42 26.49 -4.42
C ALA A 317 1.02 27.28 -5.60
N PHE A 318 0.77 26.85 -6.84
CA PHE A 318 1.26 27.56 -8.01
C PHE A 318 0.62 28.94 -8.16
N GLU A 319 -0.69 29.09 -7.95
CA GLU A 319 -1.37 30.39 -7.92
C GLU A 319 -0.80 31.33 -6.86
N LYS A 320 -0.30 30.81 -5.72
CA LYS A 320 0.35 31.61 -4.67
C LYS A 320 1.80 31.98 -5.00
N GLY A 321 2.39 31.39 -6.05
CA GLY A 321 3.76 31.68 -6.48
C GLY A 321 4.82 30.66 -6.03
N TYR A 322 4.43 29.47 -5.56
CA TYR A 322 5.39 28.39 -5.28
C TYR A 322 6.09 27.93 -6.57
N ASP A 323 7.39 27.72 -6.54
CA ASP A 323 8.17 27.34 -7.72
C ASP A 323 8.10 25.85 -8.04
N GLY A 324 7.78 25.02 -7.04
CA GLY A 324 7.58 23.58 -7.20
C GLY A 324 6.78 22.94 -6.06
N VAL A 325 6.22 21.76 -6.33
CA VAL A 325 5.47 20.93 -5.37
C VAL A 325 6.03 19.50 -5.41
N LEU A 326 6.53 19.02 -4.29
CA LEU A 326 7.02 17.65 -4.09
C LEU A 326 6.00 16.85 -3.28
N LEU A 327 5.54 15.73 -3.83
CA LEU A 327 4.64 14.80 -3.15
C LEU A 327 5.44 13.63 -2.59
N LEU A 328 5.43 13.44 -1.27
CA LEU A 328 6.12 12.34 -0.60
C LEU A 328 5.11 11.33 -0.07
N GLY A 329 5.13 10.12 -0.60
CA GLY A 329 4.17 9.06 -0.30
C GLY A 329 4.80 7.78 0.20
N CYS A 330 4.02 6.96 0.91
CA CYS A 330 4.45 5.60 1.23
C CYS A 330 4.74 4.80 -0.04
N LYS A 331 5.70 3.87 0.07
CA LYS A 331 6.00 2.87 -0.97
C LYS A 331 4.74 2.10 -1.37
N SER A 332 4.52 1.95 -2.68
CA SER A 332 3.43 1.21 -3.29
C SER A 332 3.92 -0.07 -3.99
N GLY A 333 3.01 -0.76 -4.70
CA GLY A 333 3.26 -2.07 -5.31
C GLY A 333 3.11 -3.21 -4.30
N ASP A 334 3.94 -4.22 -4.42
CA ASP A 334 3.71 -5.52 -3.75
C ASP A 334 4.25 -5.53 -2.33
N ASP A 335 5.36 -4.82 -2.12
CA ASP A 335 5.95 -4.52 -0.83
C ASP A 335 5.43 -3.16 -0.31
N TYR A 336 4.14 -2.89 -0.48
CA TYR A 336 3.58 -1.61 -0.09
C TYR A 336 3.67 -1.40 1.42
N GLN A 337 4.01 -0.17 1.81
CA GLN A 337 4.01 0.30 3.20
C GLN A 337 2.86 1.26 3.47
N CYS A 338 2.00 1.47 2.47
CA CYS A 338 0.88 2.37 2.59
C CYS A 338 -0.10 1.86 3.65
N HIS A 339 -0.20 2.60 4.75
CA HIS A 339 -1.14 2.36 5.85
C HIS A 339 -2.61 2.33 5.41
N PHE A 340 -2.90 2.85 4.20
CA PHE A 340 -4.22 2.84 3.59
C PHE A 340 -4.28 1.98 2.34
N ILE A 341 -3.49 0.90 2.30
CA ILE A 341 -3.43 -0.12 1.26
C ILE A 341 -2.86 0.42 -0.06
N LYS A 342 -3.63 1.26 -0.74
CA LYS A 342 -3.28 1.84 -2.04
C LYS A 342 -3.47 3.35 -2.12
N GLY A 343 -3.67 4.00 -0.97
CA GLY A 343 -3.90 5.44 -0.91
C GLY A 343 -2.78 6.23 -1.60
N SER A 344 -1.50 5.95 -1.29
CA SER A 344 -0.38 6.64 -1.94
C SER A 344 -0.33 6.39 -3.45
N HIS A 345 -0.49 5.14 -3.87
CA HIS A 345 -0.49 4.75 -5.28
C HIS A 345 -1.55 5.51 -6.09
N VAL A 346 -2.81 5.48 -5.64
CA VAL A 346 -3.92 6.19 -6.30
C VAL A 346 -3.68 7.70 -6.32
N GLY A 347 -3.14 8.25 -5.24
CA GLY A 347 -2.74 9.67 -5.18
C GLY A 347 -1.68 10.00 -6.23
N MET A 348 -0.67 9.15 -6.39
CA MET A 348 0.40 9.33 -7.37
C MET A 348 -0.10 9.22 -8.81
N GLU A 349 -0.92 8.22 -9.13
CA GLU A 349 -1.52 8.08 -10.47
C GLU A 349 -2.38 9.28 -10.85
N ARG A 350 -3.15 9.79 -9.89
CA ARG A 350 -3.97 11.00 -10.08
C ARG A 350 -3.09 12.22 -10.33
N MET A 351 -2.00 12.37 -9.59
CA MET A 351 -1.08 13.50 -9.67
C MET A 351 -0.12 13.43 -10.87
N ALA A 352 0.16 12.24 -11.41
CA ALA A 352 0.91 12.08 -12.65
C ALA A 352 0.22 12.80 -13.83
N LYS A 353 -1.12 12.91 -13.78
CA LYS A 353 -1.92 13.67 -14.77
C LYS A 353 -1.93 15.18 -14.52
N PHE A 354 -1.36 15.66 -13.41
CA PHE A 354 -1.29 17.09 -13.12
C PHE A 354 -0.37 17.85 -14.09
N GLY A 355 0.58 17.16 -14.74
CA GLY A 355 1.43 17.74 -15.77
C GLY A 355 0.64 18.43 -16.90
N ASP A 356 -0.54 17.91 -17.25
CA ASP A 356 -1.38 18.52 -18.29
C ASP A 356 -2.03 19.83 -17.80
N THR A 357 -2.33 19.91 -16.49
CA THR A 357 -2.79 21.15 -15.86
C THR A 357 -1.67 22.20 -15.86
N LEU A 358 -0.43 21.83 -15.55
CA LEU A 358 0.73 22.73 -15.64
C LEU A 358 0.94 23.26 -17.06
N THR A 359 0.83 22.40 -18.06
CA THR A 359 0.93 22.82 -19.47
C THR A 359 -0.13 23.86 -19.83
N SER A 360 -1.38 23.69 -19.34
CA SER A 360 -2.45 24.67 -19.53
C SER A 360 -2.19 26.01 -18.82
N MET A 361 -1.37 26.01 -17.77
CA MET A 361 -0.90 27.19 -17.04
C MET A 361 0.39 27.78 -17.62
N ALA A 362 0.88 27.28 -18.76
CA ALA A 362 2.17 27.64 -19.36
C ALA A 362 3.37 27.40 -18.42
N MET A 363 3.33 26.30 -17.66
CA MET A 363 4.36 25.90 -16.70
C MET A 363 4.98 24.55 -17.05
N GLU A 364 6.24 24.37 -16.65
CA GLU A 364 7.03 23.16 -16.84
C GLU A 364 6.51 22.00 -15.97
N LYS A 365 6.44 20.79 -16.54
CA LYS A 365 5.89 19.60 -15.84
C LYS A 365 6.77 19.18 -14.67
N GLU A 366 8.07 19.46 -14.76
CA GLU A 366 9.12 19.22 -13.77
C GLU A 366 8.89 19.96 -12.45
N ARG A 367 7.96 20.93 -12.41
CA ARG A 367 7.57 21.64 -11.18
C ARG A 367 6.79 20.77 -10.20
N VAL A 368 6.31 19.61 -10.62
CA VAL A 368 5.68 18.61 -9.74
C VAL A 368 6.47 17.32 -9.82
N ALA A 369 6.92 16.83 -8.66
CA ALA A 369 7.57 15.53 -8.55
C ALA A 369 6.86 14.68 -7.49
N LEU A 370 6.97 13.36 -7.66
CA LEU A 370 6.39 12.36 -6.78
C LEU A 370 7.51 11.40 -6.39
N GLU A 371 7.65 11.16 -5.10
CA GLU A 371 8.69 10.29 -4.56
C GLU A 371 8.07 9.37 -3.50
N GLU A 372 8.47 8.10 -3.55
CA GLU A 372 8.13 7.11 -2.55
C GLU A 372 9.18 7.11 -1.44
N ILE A 373 8.72 7.25 -0.21
CA ILE A 373 9.54 7.33 0.99
C ILE A 373 8.98 6.35 2.02
N ALA A 374 9.78 5.35 2.40
CA ALA A 374 9.54 4.52 3.57
C ALA A 374 9.99 5.26 4.84
N ILE A 375 9.48 4.84 6.00
CA ILE A 375 9.96 5.41 7.28
C ILE A 375 11.48 5.19 7.50
N ALA A 376 12.04 4.11 6.94
CA ALA A 376 13.46 3.77 7.02
C ALA A 376 14.35 4.60 6.07
N ASP A 377 13.75 5.44 5.22
CA ASP A 377 14.44 6.24 4.20
C ASP A 377 14.90 7.61 4.72
N SER A 378 14.89 7.80 6.06
CA SER A 378 15.41 9.01 6.73
C SER A 378 16.82 9.37 6.26
N HIS A 379 17.62 8.37 5.90
CA HIS A 379 19.00 8.56 5.49
C HIS A 379 19.17 9.29 4.16
N HIS A 380 18.21 9.20 3.24
CA HIS A 380 18.33 9.76 1.89
C HIS A 380 17.24 10.80 1.56
N ILE A 381 16.24 11.00 2.42
CA ILE A 381 15.16 11.96 2.17
C ILE A 381 15.68 13.40 1.95
N GLY A 382 16.76 13.79 2.63
CA GLY A 382 17.41 15.08 2.39
C GLY A 382 17.97 15.21 0.97
N GLU A 383 18.57 14.15 0.44
CA GLU A 383 19.07 14.11 -0.94
C GLU A 383 17.94 14.19 -1.96
N VAL A 384 16.80 13.53 -1.69
CA VAL A 384 15.59 13.63 -2.52
C VAL A 384 15.12 15.08 -2.60
N ILE A 385 15.02 15.75 -1.46
CA ILE A 385 14.63 17.16 -1.37
C ILE A 385 15.62 18.06 -2.12
N ASP A 386 16.92 17.86 -1.92
CA ASP A 386 17.96 18.69 -2.54
C ASP A 386 18.01 18.49 -4.06
N ARG A 387 17.86 17.26 -4.54
CA ARG A 387 17.74 16.97 -5.97
C ARG A 387 16.55 17.72 -6.58
N PHE A 388 15.39 17.67 -5.95
CA PHE A 388 14.22 18.36 -6.46
C PHE A 388 14.40 19.88 -6.41
N ALA A 389 14.92 20.43 -5.31
CA ALA A 389 15.22 21.86 -5.18
C ALA A 389 16.22 22.34 -6.26
N ALA A 390 17.21 21.51 -6.62
CA ALA A 390 18.15 21.81 -7.69
C ALA A 390 17.50 21.79 -9.09
N VAL A 391 16.51 20.93 -9.33
CA VAL A 391 15.69 20.97 -10.56
C VAL A 391 14.92 22.29 -10.61
N ILE A 392 14.22 22.65 -9.53
CA ILE A 392 13.44 23.89 -9.46
C ILE A 392 14.33 25.14 -9.62
N GLY A 393 15.54 25.14 -9.06
CA GLY A 393 16.49 26.24 -9.19
C GLY A 393 17.02 26.48 -10.61
N LYS A 394 16.85 25.53 -11.53
CA LYS A 394 17.22 25.68 -12.96
C LYS A 394 16.07 26.21 -13.81
N LEU A 395 14.84 26.15 -13.31
CA LEU A 395 13.66 26.65 -13.99
C LEU A 395 13.52 28.16 -13.78
N PRO A 396 12.85 28.88 -14.69
CA PRO A 396 12.48 30.27 -14.44
C PRO A 396 11.59 30.37 -13.19
N PRO A 397 11.52 31.55 -12.53
CA PRO A 397 10.56 31.78 -11.45
C PRO A 397 9.14 31.43 -11.89
N ASN A 398 8.29 30.99 -10.95
CA ASN A 398 6.88 30.78 -11.25
C ASN A 398 6.25 32.10 -11.80
N PRO A 399 5.54 32.07 -12.96
CA PRO A 399 4.89 33.25 -13.54
C PRO A 399 3.87 33.96 -12.64
N PHE A 400 3.28 33.25 -11.68
CA PHE A 400 2.32 33.79 -10.72
C PHE A 400 2.99 34.37 -9.46
N LYS A 401 4.31 34.33 -9.37
CA LYS A 401 5.05 34.81 -8.20
C LYS A 401 5.04 36.34 -8.16
N GLY A 402 4.58 36.90 -7.03
CA GLY A 402 4.52 38.35 -6.81
C GLY A 402 3.15 38.99 -7.09
N PHE A 403 2.15 38.22 -7.49
CA PHE A 403 0.78 38.67 -7.76
C PHE A 403 -0.24 38.14 -6.76
#